data_AF-A0A7L2Z345-F1
#
_entry.id   AF-A0A7L2Z345-F1
#
_cell.length_a   1.000
_cell.length_b   1.000
_cell.length_c   1.000
_cell.angle_alpha   90.00
_cell.angle_beta   90.00
_cell.angle_gamma   90.00
#
_symmetry.space_group_name_H-M   'P 1'
#
loop_
_entity.id
_entity.type
_entity.pdbx_description
1 polymer ?
#
loop_
_entity_poly.entity_id
_entity_poly.type
_entity_poly.pdbx_seq_one_letter_code
_entity_poly.pdbx_strand_id
1 'polypeptide(L)'
;GDPSIVKLNIAITTGYLISDLLLIIYYWKAIGDKFFVIHHLAALYAYYFVLSKGLLAYFGNFRLLAEFSTPFVNQRWFFEVLGYPKSSKANIINGVLMTAVFFVVRIAVMPIYYSHVISSFGTEAFQRLGFAAQSAWIISSVVLDVMNVMWMVKIAKGCYKVICLIGQEEAKTHRNGKSD
;
A
#
# COMPACT_ATOMS: atom_id res chain seq x y z
N GLY A 1 -9.53 -24.66 5.02
CA GLY A 1 -9.99 -24.04 3.75
C GLY A 1 -9.16 -24.59 2.62
N ASP A 2 -9.72 -24.65 1.41
CA ASP A 2 -9.00 -25.16 0.23
C ASP A 2 -7.78 -24.27 -0.09
N PRO A 3 -6.55 -24.81 -0.04
CA PRO A 3 -5.33 -24.04 -0.34
C PRO A 3 -5.24 -23.60 -1.82
N SER A 4 -6.10 -24.10 -2.71
CA SER A 4 -6.10 -23.72 -4.13
C SER A 4 -6.46 -22.25 -4.36
N ILE A 5 -7.49 -21.75 -3.66
CA ILE A 5 -8.02 -20.39 -3.83
C ILE A 5 -6.99 -19.34 -3.39
N VAL A 6 -6.38 -19.55 -2.21
CA VAL A 6 -5.36 -18.64 -1.67
C VAL A 6 -4.09 -18.62 -2.52
N LYS A 7 -3.73 -19.73 -3.17
CA LYS A 7 -2.62 -19.78 -4.12
C LYS A 7 -2.98 -19.10 -5.44
N LEU A 8 -4.20 -19.31 -5.94
CA LEU A 8 -4.70 -18.67 -7.15
C LEU A 8 -4.70 -17.14 -7.02
N ASN A 9 -5.17 -16.61 -5.88
CA ASN A 9 -5.11 -15.18 -5.60
C ASN A 9 -3.68 -14.63 -5.71
N ILE A 10 -2.72 -15.30 -5.07
CA ILE A 10 -1.31 -14.89 -5.13
C ILE A 10 -0.75 -15.00 -6.55
N ALA A 11 -1.12 -16.03 -7.31
CA ALA A 11 -0.67 -16.18 -8.70
C ALA A 11 -1.18 -15.03 -9.58
N ILE A 12 -2.46 -14.66 -9.44
CA ILE A 12 -3.07 -13.53 -10.13
C ILE A 12 -2.35 -12.23 -9.72
N THR A 13 -2.13 -12.00 -8.42
CA THR A 13 -1.42 -10.80 -7.96
C THR A 13 0.02 -10.77 -8.44
N THR A 14 0.74 -11.88 -8.45
CA THR A 14 2.10 -11.96 -8.99
C THR A 14 2.13 -11.55 -10.47
N GLY A 15 1.20 -12.06 -11.29
CA GLY A 15 1.08 -11.66 -12.69
C GLY A 15 0.81 -10.16 -12.84
N TYR A 16 -0.10 -9.62 -12.03
CA TYR A 16 -0.38 -8.19 -11.96
C TYR A 16 0.87 -7.37 -11.59
N LEU A 17 1.58 -7.73 -10.52
CA LEU A 17 2.78 -7.01 -10.05
C LEU A 17 3.93 -7.07 -11.07
N ILE A 18 4.08 -8.18 -11.80
CA ILE A 18 5.05 -8.26 -12.90
C ILE A 18 4.66 -7.29 -14.02
N SER A 19 3.39 -7.28 -14.43
CA SER A 19 2.90 -6.36 -15.45
C SER A 19 3.09 -4.90 -15.03
N ASP A 20 2.76 -4.55 -13.78
CA ASP A 20 2.91 -3.20 -13.26
C ASP A 20 4.38 -2.77 -13.22
N LEU A 21 5.28 -3.66 -12.77
CA LEU A 21 6.71 -3.41 -12.80
C LEU A 21 7.24 -3.17 -14.22
N LEU A 22 6.80 -3.96 -15.20
CA LEU A 22 7.18 -3.76 -16.61
C LEU A 22 6.68 -2.41 -17.13
N LEU A 23 5.45 -2.01 -16.79
CA LEU A 23 4.92 -0.70 -17.14
C LEU A 23 5.73 0.44 -16.50
N ILE A 24 6.09 0.32 -15.22
CA ILE A 24 6.93 1.30 -14.50
C ILE A 24 8.30 1.45 -15.19
N ILE A 25 8.93 0.34 -15.58
CA ILE A 25 10.22 0.36 -16.27
C ILE A 25 10.10 0.97 -17.66
N TYR A 26 9.08 0.59 -18.42
CA TYR A 26 8.87 1.08 -19.79
C TYR A 26 8.50 2.57 -19.82
N TYR A 27 7.60 3.00 -18.94
CA TYR A 27 7.15 4.38 -18.81
C TYR A 27 7.87 5.15 -17.68
N TRP A 28 9.17 4.89 -17.50
CA TRP A 28 9.97 5.45 -16.41
C TRP A 28 9.87 6.97 -16.29
N LYS A 29 9.83 7.70 -17.41
CA LYS A 29 9.73 9.17 -17.41
C LYS A 29 8.41 9.69 -16.82
N ALA A 30 7.34 8.91 -16.87
CA ALA A 30 6.01 9.33 -16.43
C ALA A 30 5.65 8.80 -15.03
N ILE A 31 6.02 7.56 -14.73
CA ILE A 31 5.58 6.83 -13.52
C ILE A 31 6.74 6.20 -12.73
N GLY A 32 7.97 6.33 -13.20
CA GLY A 32 9.14 5.68 -12.60
C GLY A 32 9.47 6.22 -11.21
N ASP A 33 9.52 5.32 -10.22
CA ASP A 33 10.03 5.61 -8.88
C ASP A 33 10.77 4.39 -8.33
N LYS A 34 12.01 4.61 -7.88
CA LYS A 34 12.87 3.57 -7.30
C LYS A 34 12.22 2.88 -6.09
N PHE A 35 11.46 3.62 -5.29
CA PHE A 35 10.73 3.02 -4.17
C PHE A 35 9.66 2.05 -4.69
N PHE A 36 8.89 2.41 -5.72
CA PHE A 36 7.92 1.49 -6.30
C PHE A 36 8.60 0.25 -6.91
N VAL A 37 9.76 0.38 -7.55
CA VAL A 37 10.51 -0.81 -8.02
C VAL A 37 10.93 -1.72 -6.87
N ILE A 38 11.51 -1.16 -5.80
CA ILE A 38 11.91 -1.93 -4.61
C ILE A 38 10.70 -2.62 -3.97
N HIS A 39 9.55 -1.93 -3.90
CA HIS A 39 8.29 -2.49 -3.42
C HIS A 39 7.90 -3.75 -4.22
N HIS A 40 7.88 -3.64 -5.54
CA HIS A 40 7.51 -4.74 -6.43
C HIS A 40 8.50 -5.90 -6.31
N LEU A 41 9.80 -5.65 -6.31
CA LEU A 41 10.81 -6.69 -6.18
C LEU A 41 10.73 -7.40 -4.83
N ALA A 42 10.52 -6.67 -3.73
CA ALA A 42 10.35 -7.26 -2.40
C ALA A 42 9.09 -8.15 -2.31
N ALA A 43 7.97 -7.69 -2.88
CA ALA A 43 6.73 -8.46 -2.93
C ALA A 43 6.87 -9.73 -3.80
N LEU A 44 7.46 -9.60 -5.00
CA LEU A 44 7.69 -10.72 -5.92
C LEU A 44 8.65 -11.75 -5.32
N TYR A 45 9.69 -11.31 -4.61
CA TYR A 45 10.60 -12.21 -3.91
C TYR A 45 9.88 -13.05 -2.84
N ALA A 46 8.98 -12.44 -2.06
CA ALA A 46 8.17 -13.17 -1.08
C ALA A 46 7.19 -14.15 -1.76
N TYR A 47 6.49 -13.69 -2.80
CA TYR A 47 5.48 -14.49 -3.50
C TYR A 47 6.06 -15.66 -4.28
N TYR A 48 7.31 -15.56 -4.73
CA TYR A 48 8.04 -16.69 -5.31
C TYR A 48 8.02 -17.91 -4.38
N PHE A 49 8.28 -17.74 -3.08
CA PHE A 49 8.25 -18.86 -2.12
C PHE A 49 6.83 -19.37 -1.85
N VAL A 50 5.83 -18.48 -1.89
CA VAL A 50 4.42 -18.86 -1.74
C VAL A 50 3.97 -19.74 -2.91
N LEU A 51 4.32 -19.37 -4.13
CA LEU A 51 3.90 -20.10 -5.33
C LEU A 51 4.72 -21.38 -5.56
N SER A 52 6.04 -21.31 -5.41
CA SER A 52 6.92 -22.46 -5.68
C SER A 52 6.87 -23.54 -4.60
N LYS A 53 6.77 -23.16 -3.32
CA LYS A 53 6.83 -24.10 -2.19
C LYS A 53 5.50 -24.24 -1.45
N GLY A 54 4.49 -23.44 -1.79
CA GLY A 54 3.19 -23.45 -1.11
C GLY A 54 3.22 -22.95 0.34
N LEU A 55 4.28 -22.24 0.73
CA LEU A 55 4.50 -21.79 2.09
C LEU A 55 3.86 -20.41 2.32
N LEU A 56 3.50 -20.08 3.56
CA LEU A 56 3.13 -18.72 3.96
C LEU A 56 1.95 -18.09 3.19
N ALA A 57 1.09 -18.90 2.55
CA ALA A 57 -0.03 -18.41 1.75
C ALA A 57 -0.98 -17.50 2.55
N TYR A 58 -1.18 -17.79 3.85
CA TYR A 58 -1.92 -16.91 4.76
C TYR A 58 -1.28 -15.51 4.84
N PHE A 59 0.02 -15.44 5.13
CA PHE A 59 0.74 -14.17 5.26
C PHE A 59 0.78 -13.41 3.94
N GLY A 60 0.96 -14.10 2.81
CA GLY A 60 0.88 -13.50 1.48
C GLY A 60 -0.49 -12.89 1.21
N ASN A 61 -1.57 -13.63 1.45
CA ASN A 61 -2.93 -13.12 1.22
C ASN A 61 -3.29 -11.99 2.19
N PHE A 62 -2.85 -12.05 3.45
CA PHE A 62 -3.05 -10.96 4.40
C PHE A 62 -2.41 -9.66 3.89
N ARG A 63 -1.24 -9.74 3.25
CA ARG A 63 -0.56 -8.57 2.68
C ARG A 63 -1.28 -7.98 1.47
N LEU A 64 -2.15 -8.73 0.79
CA LEU A 64 -2.99 -8.21 -0.30
C LEU A 64 -4.01 -7.16 0.16
N LEU A 65 -4.30 -7.07 1.46
CA LEU A 65 -5.12 -5.97 1.99
C LEU A 65 -4.57 -4.60 1.58
N ALA A 66 -3.25 -4.49 1.45
CA ALA A 66 -2.58 -3.27 0.99
C ALA A 66 -3.08 -2.78 -0.38
N GLU A 67 -3.55 -3.68 -1.25
CA GLU A 67 -4.07 -3.33 -2.58
C GLU A 67 -5.37 -2.55 -2.52
N PHE A 68 -6.14 -2.62 -1.43
CA PHE A 68 -7.37 -1.82 -1.31
C PHE A 68 -7.13 -0.30 -1.33
N SER A 69 -5.91 0.16 -0.99
CA SER A 69 -5.58 1.58 -1.09
C SER A 69 -5.16 2.03 -2.50
N THR A 70 -4.79 1.11 -3.41
CA THR A 70 -4.21 1.47 -4.72
C THR A 70 -5.17 2.21 -5.64
N PRO A 71 -6.51 1.95 -5.66
CA PRO A 71 -7.43 2.75 -6.46
C PRO A 71 -7.37 4.24 -6.13
N PHE A 72 -7.26 4.59 -4.84
CA PHE A 72 -7.23 5.98 -4.40
C PHE A 72 -5.89 6.68 -4.70
N VAL A 73 -4.79 5.93 -4.61
CA VAL A 73 -3.45 6.42 -4.99
C VAL A 73 -3.40 6.69 -6.50
N ASN A 74 -3.89 5.76 -7.30
CA ASN A 74 -3.96 5.91 -8.75
C ASN A 74 -4.92 7.03 -9.15
N GLN A 75 -6.06 7.15 -8.48
CA GLN A 75 -7.03 8.22 -8.73
C GLN A 75 -6.42 9.61 -8.47
N ARG A 76 -5.59 9.75 -7.43
CA ARG A 76 -4.86 10.99 -7.17
C ARG A 76 -3.91 11.34 -8.31
N TRP A 77 -3.16 10.35 -8.83
CA TRP A 77 -2.28 10.54 -9.97
C TRP A 77 -3.06 10.91 -11.24
N PHE A 78 -4.20 10.26 -11.50
CA PHE A 78 -5.09 10.62 -12.61
C PHE A 78 -5.56 12.07 -12.54
N PHE A 79 -5.97 12.55 -11.36
CA PHE A 79 -6.33 13.96 -11.18
C PHE A 79 -5.17 14.91 -11.47
N GLU A 80 -3.94 14.54 -11.10
CA GLU A 80 -2.75 15.33 -11.38
C GLU A 80 -2.46 15.41 -12.88
N VAL A 81 -2.50 14.27 -13.58
CA VAL A 81 -2.26 14.22 -15.04
C VAL A 81 -3.33 14.98 -15.82
N LEU A 82 -4.59 14.91 -15.39
CA LEU A 82 -5.71 15.63 -16.00
C LEU A 82 -5.76 17.12 -15.62
N GLY A 83 -4.82 17.61 -14.78
CA GLY A 83 -4.76 19.02 -14.39
C GLY A 83 -5.88 19.46 -13.44
N TYR A 84 -6.51 18.53 -12.72
CA TYR A 84 -7.56 18.87 -11.74
C TYR A 84 -6.98 19.73 -10.62
N PRO A 85 -7.60 20.88 -10.27
CA PRO A 85 -7.17 21.69 -9.15
C PRO A 85 -7.15 20.87 -7.85
N LYS A 86 -6.13 21.08 -7.01
CA LYS A 86 -6.04 20.44 -5.69
C LYS A 86 -7.18 20.86 -4.76
N SER A 87 -7.78 22.02 -5.00
CA SER A 87 -8.97 22.53 -4.31
C SER A 87 -10.29 21.95 -4.84
N SER A 88 -10.27 21.16 -5.91
CA SER A 88 -11.50 20.54 -6.41
C SER A 88 -12.05 19.54 -5.39
N LYS A 89 -13.38 19.54 -5.21
CA LYS A 89 -14.06 18.65 -4.26
C LYS A 89 -13.69 17.18 -4.47
N ALA A 90 -13.59 16.74 -5.73
CA ALA A 90 -13.21 15.38 -6.09
C ALA A 90 -11.79 15.01 -5.59
N ASN A 91 -10.81 15.90 -5.76
CA ASN A 91 -9.43 15.66 -5.33
C ASN A 91 -9.31 15.67 -3.79
N ILE A 92 -10.05 16.57 -3.12
CA ILE A 92 -10.12 16.61 -1.65
C ILE A 92 -10.73 15.31 -1.10
N ILE A 93 -11.89 14.90 -1.61
CA ILE A 93 -12.57 13.66 -1.17
C ILE A 93 -11.66 12.45 -1.39
N ASN A 94 -11.06 12.33 -2.59
CA ASN A 94 -10.13 11.24 -2.87
C ASN A 94 -8.91 11.28 -1.93
N GLY A 95 -8.36 12.47 -1.64
CA GLY A 95 -7.23 12.61 -0.71
C GLY A 95 -7.57 12.15 0.71
N VAL A 96 -8.76 12.46 1.21
CA VAL A 96 -9.23 12.01 2.53
C VAL A 96 -9.45 10.49 2.53
N LEU A 97 -10.16 9.95 1.52
CA LEU A 97 -10.38 8.51 1.38
C LEU A 97 -9.07 7.74 1.24
N MET A 98 -8.15 8.23 0.41
CA MET A 98 -6.80 7.67 0.26
C MET A 98 -6.09 7.61 1.61
N THR A 99 -6.15 8.68 2.40
CA THR A 99 -5.53 8.72 3.74
C THR A 99 -6.14 7.70 4.69
N ALA A 100 -7.47 7.63 4.76
CA ALA A 100 -8.19 6.72 5.64
C ALA A 100 -7.96 5.26 5.27
N VAL A 101 -8.15 4.90 3.99
CA VAL A 101 -8.00 3.52 3.51
C VAL A 101 -6.55 3.08 3.64
N PHE A 102 -5.58 3.92 3.25
CA PHE A 102 -4.16 3.60 3.39
C PHE A 102 -3.77 3.33 4.84
N PHE A 103 -4.26 4.12 5.79
CA PHE A 103 -4.03 3.87 7.21
C PHE A 103 -4.61 2.52 7.65
N VAL A 104 -5.88 2.25 7.35
CA VAL A 104 -6.57 1.03 7.80
C VAL A 104 -5.90 -0.22 7.23
N VAL A 105 -5.71 -0.28 5.91
CA VAL A 105 -5.32 -1.53 5.24
C VAL A 105 -3.81 -1.75 5.19
N ARG A 106 -2.99 -0.75 5.53
CA ARG A 106 -1.54 -0.89 5.58
C ARG A 106 -0.95 -0.70 6.97
N ILE A 107 -1.41 0.27 7.75
CA ILE A 107 -0.79 0.62 9.06
C ILE A 107 -1.50 -0.09 10.21
N ALA A 108 -2.83 0.02 10.30
CA ALA A 108 -3.59 -0.53 11.42
C ALA A 108 -3.57 -2.07 11.47
N VAL A 109 -3.33 -2.72 10.32
CA VAL A 109 -3.18 -4.18 10.22
C VAL A 109 -1.79 -4.69 10.63
N MET A 110 -0.77 -3.83 10.73
CA MET A 110 0.60 -4.25 11.06
C MET A 110 0.69 -4.95 12.43
N PRO A 111 0.10 -4.45 13.53
CA PRO A 111 0.16 -5.13 14.83
C PRO A 111 -0.44 -6.54 14.79
N ILE A 112 -1.55 -6.72 14.07
CA ILE A 112 -2.21 -8.02 13.89
C ILE A 112 -1.29 -8.95 13.10
N TYR A 113 -0.71 -8.47 12.00
CA TYR A 113 0.26 -9.23 11.20
C TYR A 113 1.44 -9.70 12.05
N TYR A 114 2.08 -8.79 12.78
CA TYR A 114 3.26 -9.10 13.58
C TYR A 114 2.94 -9.98 14.80
N SER A 115 1.74 -9.89 15.37
CA SER A 115 1.29 -10.84 16.40
C SER A 115 1.30 -12.28 15.86
N HIS A 116 0.78 -12.51 14.65
CA HIS A 116 0.81 -13.83 14.02
C HIS A 116 2.22 -14.27 13.61
N VAL A 117 3.05 -13.35 13.12
CA VAL A 117 4.47 -13.60 12.81
C VAL A 117 5.21 -14.06 14.07
N ILE A 118 5.07 -13.32 15.18
CA ILE A 118 5.70 -13.63 16.47
C ILE A 118 5.22 -15.00 16.98
N SER A 119 3.92 -15.27 16.91
CA SER A 119 3.37 -16.58 17.33
C SER A 119 3.87 -17.76 16.51
N SER A 120 4.40 -17.51 15.30
CA SER A 120 4.97 -18.55 14.45
C SER A 120 6.40 -18.92 14.86
N PHE A 121 7.15 -18.02 15.51
CA PHE A 121 8.53 -18.32 15.93
C PHE A 121 8.57 -19.45 16.96
N GLY A 122 9.55 -20.32 16.84
CA GLY A 122 9.73 -21.48 17.72
C GLY A 122 8.83 -22.68 17.40
N THR A 123 7.89 -22.55 16.46
CA THR A 123 7.08 -23.68 16.00
C THR A 123 7.85 -24.59 15.03
N GLU A 124 7.50 -25.88 14.99
CA GLU A 124 8.04 -26.80 13.96
C GLU A 124 7.74 -26.31 12.55
N ALA A 125 6.56 -25.72 12.34
CA ALA A 125 6.16 -25.16 11.05
C ALA A 125 7.14 -24.07 10.58
N PHE A 126 7.59 -23.20 11.49
CA PHE A 126 8.59 -22.18 11.18
C PHE A 126 9.94 -22.79 10.82
N GLN A 127 10.41 -23.79 11.57
CA GLN A 127 11.70 -24.45 11.28
C GLN A 127 11.69 -25.16 9.93
N ARG A 128 10.57 -25.77 9.54
CA ARG A 128 10.39 -26.45 8.24
C ARG A 128 10.42 -25.52 7.02
N LEU A 129 10.25 -24.20 7.20
CA LEU A 129 10.33 -23.23 6.09
C LEU A 129 11.73 -23.20 5.44
N GLY A 130 12.78 -23.43 6.24
CA GLY A 130 14.16 -23.25 5.85
C GLY A 130 14.58 -21.77 5.79
N PHE A 131 15.88 -21.53 5.97
CA PHE A 131 16.46 -20.20 6.14
C PHE A 131 16.08 -19.21 5.01
N ALA A 132 16.09 -19.66 3.76
CA ALA A 132 15.77 -18.81 2.62
C ALA A 132 14.31 -18.30 2.61
N ALA A 133 13.34 -19.13 2.99
CA ALA A 133 11.95 -18.71 3.03
C ALA A 133 11.66 -17.83 4.27
N GLN A 134 12.32 -18.12 5.40
CA GLN A 134 12.27 -17.28 6.59
C GLN A 134 12.84 -15.89 6.31
N SER A 135 14.02 -15.80 5.69
CA SER A 135 14.65 -14.52 5.35
C SER A 135 13.82 -13.75 4.33
N ALA A 136 13.34 -14.42 3.28
CA ALA A 136 12.46 -13.80 2.30
C ALA A 136 11.20 -13.22 2.93
N TRP A 137 10.56 -13.97 3.82
CA TRP A 137 9.36 -13.52 4.52
C TRP A 137 9.61 -12.32 5.43
N ILE A 138 10.61 -12.39 6.31
CA ILE A 138 10.84 -11.34 7.32
C ILE A 138 11.41 -10.07 6.67
N ILE A 139 12.41 -10.20 5.78
CA ILE A 139 13.05 -9.04 5.15
C ILE A 139 12.07 -8.30 4.25
N SER A 140 11.32 -9.02 3.39
CA SER A 140 10.33 -8.38 2.53
C SER A 140 9.24 -7.68 3.35
N SER A 141 8.76 -8.31 4.43
CA SER A 141 7.76 -7.73 5.33
C SER A 141 8.24 -6.39 5.90
N VAL A 142 9.45 -6.36 6.46
CA VAL A 142 10.03 -5.15 7.07
C VAL A 142 10.24 -4.05 6.03
N VAL A 143 10.81 -4.38 4.87
CA VAL A 143 11.04 -3.41 3.78
C VAL A 143 9.73 -2.78 3.33
N LEU A 144 8.71 -3.59 3.08
CA LEU A 144 7.39 -3.11 2.66
C LEU A 144 6.73 -2.23 3.73
N ASP A 145 6.89 -2.58 5.01
CA ASP A 145 6.27 -1.85 6.12
C ASP A 145 6.94 -0.51 6.40
N VAL A 146 8.27 -0.44 6.33
CA VAL A 146 9.00 0.83 6.41
C VAL A 146 8.53 1.79 5.32
N MET A 147 8.37 1.28 4.10
CA MET A 147 7.88 2.07 2.97
C MET A 147 6.43 2.53 3.18
N ASN A 148 5.56 1.65 3.68
CA ASN A 148 4.18 2.01 4.01
C ASN A 148 4.12 3.12 5.07
N VAL A 149 4.93 3.05 6.12
CA VAL A 149 5.01 4.11 7.14
C VAL A 149 5.51 5.43 6.52
N MET A 150 6.57 5.37 5.71
CA MET A 150 7.09 6.56 5.02
C MET A 150 6.02 7.21 4.13
N TRP A 151 5.27 6.43 3.36
CA TRP A 151 4.19 6.91 2.51
C TRP A 151 3.03 7.46 3.32
N MET A 152 2.64 6.80 4.42
CA MET A 152 1.59 7.28 5.32
C MET A 152 1.92 8.69 5.85
N VAL A 153 3.16 8.92 6.30
CA VAL A 153 3.59 10.24 6.78
C VAL A 153 3.47 11.30 5.67
N LYS A 154 3.87 10.97 4.44
CA LYS A 154 3.74 11.89 3.29
C LYS A 154 2.28 12.18 2.96
N ILE A 155 1.43 11.15 2.96
CA ILE A 155 0.00 11.25 2.67
C ILE A 155 -0.71 12.09 3.75
N ALA A 156 -0.48 11.81 5.03
CA ALA A 156 -1.06 12.55 6.15
C ALA A 156 -0.69 14.03 6.12
N LYS A 157 0.59 14.36 5.87
CA LYS A 157 1.03 15.76 5.72
C LYS A 157 0.32 16.48 4.58
N GLY A 158 0.14 15.79 3.44
CA GLY A 158 -0.60 16.32 2.31
C GLY A 158 -2.07 16.59 2.64
N CYS A 159 -2.73 15.61 3.28
CA CYS A 159 -4.14 15.71 3.68
C CYS A 159 -4.36 16.83 4.71
N TYR A 160 -3.51 16.91 5.73
CA TYR A 160 -3.56 17.97 6.75
C TYR A 160 -3.47 19.37 6.12
N LYS A 161 -2.55 19.57 5.17
CA LYS A 161 -2.40 20.85 4.48
C LYS A 161 -3.68 21.24 3.73
N VAL A 162 -4.35 20.29 3.09
CA VAL A 162 -5.60 20.54 2.36
C VAL A 162 -6.73 20.91 3.31
N ILE A 163 -6.89 20.18 4.42
CA ILE A 163 -7.93 20.45 5.42
C ILE A 163 -7.74 21.84 6.05
N CYS A 164 -6.50 22.21 6.39
CA CYS A 164 -6.21 23.55 6.92
C CYS A 164 -6.54 24.67 5.94
N LEU A 165 -6.29 24.48 4.65
CA LEU A 165 -6.61 25.48 3.62
C LEU A 165 -8.11 25.69 3.48
N ILE A 166 -8.90 24.60 3.50
CA ILE A 166 -10.36 24.66 3.44
C ILE A 166 -10.92 25.42 4.65
N GLY A 167 -10.44 25.10 5.86
CA GLY A 167 -10.88 25.81 7.07
C GLY A 167 -10.53 27.31 7.07
N GLN A 168 -9.42 27.69 6.43
CA GLN A 168 -9.06 29.11 6.25
C GLN A 168 -9.94 29.83 5.23
N GLU A 169 -10.32 29.17 4.13
CA GLU A 169 -11.26 29.72 3.15
C GLU A 169 -12.66 29.91 3.76
N GLU A 170 -13.18 28.91 4.48
CA GLU A 170 -14.48 29.00 5.17
C GLU A 170 -14.49 30.15 6.19
N ALA A 171 -13.41 30.30 6.98
CA ALA A 171 -13.29 31.38 7.96
C ALA A 171 -13.16 32.79 7.34
N LYS A 172 -12.69 32.90 6.09
CA LYS A 172 -12.66 34.17 5.34
C LYS A 172 -14.04 34.49 4.77
N THR A 173 -14.71 33.53 4.13
CA THR A 173 -16.05 33.71 3.57
C THR A 173 -17.05 34.11 4.66
N HIS A 174 -16.99 33.47 5.83
CA HIS A 174 -17.87 33.79 6.96
C HIS A 174 -17.57 35.16 7.60
N ARG A 175 -16.35 35.69 7.46
CA ARG A 175 -16.02 37.07 7.89
C ARG A 175 -16.54 38.11 6.91
N ASN A 176 -16.42 37.87 5.61
CA ASN A 176 -16.92 38.80 4.58
C ASN A 176 -18.46 38.80 4.47
N GLY A 177 -19.15 37.71 4.82
CA GLY A 177 -20.61 37.67 4.84
C GLY A 177 -21.27 38.30 6.08
N LYS A 178 -20.49 38.86 7.01
CA LYS A 178 -20.99 39.56 8.22
C LYS A 178 -20.79 41.08 8.16
N SER A 179 -20.27 41.61 7.06
CA SER A 179 -20.03 43.05 6.86
C SER A 179 -21.09 43.76 6.02
N ASP A 180 -22.21 43.08 5.73
CA ASP A 180 -23.42 43.64 5.10
C ASP A 180 -24.59 43.61 6.11
#